data_AF-A0A920QQ88-F1
#
_entry.id   AF-A0A920QQ88-F1
#
_cell.length_a   1.000
_cell.length_b   1.000
_cell.length_c   1.000
_cell.angle_alpha   90.00
_cell.angle_beta   90.00
_cell.angle_gamma   90.00
#
_symmetry.space_group_name_H-M   'P 1'
#
loop_
_entity.id
_entity.type
_entity.pdbx_description
1 polymer ?
#
loop_
_entity_poly.entity_id
_entity_poly.type
_entity_poly.pdbx_seq_one_letter_code
_entity_poly.pdbx_strand_id
1 'polypeptide(L)'
;MQGGQGDIKHWAFNDPLRREGDYADAPPSPEEYRKLATRIVELHPITLAQNARTSGGGNISMVPQRAVTVGPVETGEAEKGQIWHAGTHDNPLGQRLTALMFSQRGPRRLSRPDVAARRSPQRAV
;
A
#
# COMPACT_ATOMS: atom_id res chain seq x y z
N MET A 1 8.46 -1.07 5.85
CA MET A 1 7.38 -1.83 5.23
C MET A 1 7.96 -2.68 4.11
N GLN A 2 7.60 -3.96 4.06
CA GLN A 2 7.87 -4.85 2.93
C GLN A 2 6.52 -5.33 2.40
N GLY A 3 6.37 -5.45 1.08
CA GLY A 3 5.13 -5.91 0.47
C GLY A 3 5.29 -6.29 -1.00
N GLY A 4 4.17 -6.64 -1.64
CA GLY A 4 4.05 -6.77 -3.08
C GLY A 4 3.08 -5.73 -3.64
N GLN A 5 2.84 -5.80 -4.95
CA GLN A 5 1.78 -5.04 -5.61
C GLN A 5 0.81 -5.98 -6.29
N GLY A 6 -0.47 -5.61 -6.30
CA GLY A 6 -1.47 -6.32 -7.09
C GLY A 6 -1.57 -5.85 -8.53
N ASP A 7 -2.51 -6.45 -9.25
CA ASP A 7 -2.72 -6.31 -10.69
C ASP A 7 -2.95 -4.83 -11.10
N ILE A 8 -3.51 -4.02 -10.19
CA ILE A 8 -3.76 -2.57 -10.36
C ILE A 8 -2.81 -1.67 -9.56
N LYS A 9 -1.62 -2.16 -9.20
CA LYS A 9 -0.58 -1.43 -8.43
C LYS A 9 -0.96 -1.02 -7.01
N HIS A 10 -2.08 -1.52 -6.49
CA HIS A 10 -2.41 -1.40 -5.08
C HIS A 10 -1.38 -2.13 -4.20
N TRP A 11 -1.26 -1.71 -2.94
CA TRP A 11 -0.54 -2.44 -1.90
C TRP A 11 -1.50 -2.74 -0.74
N ALA A 12 -1.31 -3.86 -0.05
CA ALA A 12 -2.32 -4.38 0.88
C ALA A 12 -3.70 -4.41 0.21
N PHE A 13 -4.75 -3.84 0.81
CA PHE A 13 -6.05 -3.62 0.15
C PHE A 13 -6.34 -2.13 -0.05
N ASN A 14 -5.31 -1.33 -0.34
CA ASN A 14 -5.45 0.07 -0.74
C ASN A 14 -5.69 0.17 -2.26
N ASP A 15 -6.82 -0.39 -2.69
CA ASP A 15 -7.32 -0.30 -4.06
C ASP A 15 -7.75 1.14 -4.40
N PRO A 16 -7.73 1.53 -5.70
CA PRO A 16 -8.42 2.72 -6.15
C PRO A 16 -9.87 2.73 -5.64
N LEU A 17 -10.32 3.88 -5.16
CA LEU A 17 -11.70 4.05 -4.70
C LEU A 17 -12.68 3.75 -5.84
N ARG A 18 -13.86 3.24 -5.47
CA ARG A 18 -14.95 3.00 -6.43
C ARG A 18 -15.32 4.30 -7.13
N ARG A 19 -15.68 4.18 -8.40
CA ARG A 19 -16.17 5.31 -9.22
C ARG A 19 -17.63 5.61 -8.87
N GLU A 20 -17.84 6.08 -7.65
CA GLU A 20 -19.15 6.39 -7.07
C GLU A 20 -19.07 7.71 -6.29
N GLY A 21 -20.20 8.40 -6.15
CA GLY A 21 -20.29 9.66 -5.41
C GLY A 21 -19.28 10.70 -5.90
N ASP A 22 -18.56 11.31 -4.96
CA ASP A 22 -17.54 12.34 -5.22
C ASP A 22 -16.37 11.84 -6.09
N TYR A 23 -16.20 10.52 -6.22
CA TYR A 23 -15.12 9.90 -6.99
C TYR A 23 -15.56 9.26 -8.32
N ALA A 24 -16.78 9.58 -8.79
CA ALA A 24 -17.31 9.04 -10.04
C ALA A 24 -16.42 9.40 -11.24
N ASP A 25 -16.17 10.70 -11.45
CA ASP A 25 -15.44 11.20 -12.61
C ASP A 25 -13.93 11.32 -12.36
N ALA A 26 -13.55 11.74 -11.15
CA ALA A 26 -12.17 11.96 -10.75
C ALA A 26 -11.80 11.14 -9.51
N PRO A 27 -10.57 10.58 -9.44
CA PRO A 27 -10.11 9.95 -8.20
C PRO A 27 -9.92 11.00 -7.10
N PRO A 28 -9.85 10.58 -5.82
CA PRO A 28 -9.43 11.47 -4.73
C PRO A 28 -8.06 12.08 -5.06
N SER A 29 -7.82 13.28 -4.54
CA SER A 29 -6.48 13.86 -4.59
C SER A 29 -5.48 13.00 -3.79
N PRO A 30 -4.17 13.07 -4.10
CA PRO A 30 -3.16 12.37 -3.32
C PRO A 30 -3.15 12.77 -1.83
N GLU A 31 -3.56 14.00 -1.49
CA GLU A 31 -3.63 14.45 -0.10
C GLU A 31 -4.79 13.79 0.66
N GLU A 32 -5.97 13.70 0.04
CA GLU A 32 -7.14 13.02 0.60
C GLU A 32 -6.87 11.52 0.75
N TYR A 33 -6.34 10.88 -0.29
CA TYR A 33 -6.05 9.44 -0.25
C TYR A 33 -5.08 9.09 0.88
N ARG A 34 -4.08 9.94 1.14
CA ARG A 34 -3.08 9.74 2.21
C ARG A 34 -3.63 9.84 3.63
N LYS A 35 -4.85 10.36 3.81
CA LYS A 35 -5.52 10.43 5.13
C LYS A 35 -6.22 9.13 5.51
N LEU A 36 -6.28 8.16 4.60
CA LEU A 36 -6.89 6.85 4.88
C LEU A 36 -6.03 6.07 5.89
N ALA A 37 -6.60 5.78 7.04
CA ALA A 37 -6.00 4.97 8.09
C ALA A 37 -6.30 3.47 7.89
N THR A 38 -5.82 2.66 8.84
CA THR A 38 -6.18 1.26 8.97
C THR A 38 -7.69 1.12 9.11
N ARG A 39 -8.30 0.30 8.25
CA ARG A 39 -9.76 0.20 8.16
C ARG A 39 -10.19 -1.13 7.57
N ILE A 40 -11.47 -1.46 7.75
CA ILE A 40 -12.13 -2.51 6.98
C ILE A 40 -12.51 -1.94 5.61
N VAL A 41 -12.21 -2.67 4.56
CA VAL A 41 -12.60 -2.35 3.18
C VAL A 41 -13.44 -3.47 2.60
N GLU A 42 -14.34 -3.09 1.69
CA GLU A 42 -14.91 -4.03 0.73
C GLU A 42 -13.89 -4.25 -0.39
N LEU A 43 -13.60 -5.51 -0.72
CA LEU A 43 -12.58 -5.82 -1.71
C LEU A 43 -13.05 -5.44 -3.10
N HIS A 44 -12.15 -4.84 -3.88
CA HIS A 44 -12.40 -4.54 -5.27
C HIS A 44 -12.56 -5.85 -6.09
N PRO A 45 -13.43 -5.92 -7.11
CA PRO A 45 -13.61 -7.12 -7.92
C PRO A 45 -12.31 -7.70 -8.51
N ILE A 46 -11.38 -6.82 -8.91
CA ILE A 46 -10.04 -7.25 -9.38
C ILE A 46 -9.27 -7.94 -8.25
N THR A 47 -9.33 -7.42 -7.04
CA THR A 47 -8.67 -8.00 -5.86
C THR A 47 -9.28 -9.35 -5.49
N LEU A 48 -10.60 -9.50 -5.60
CA LEU A 48 -11.29 -10.78 -5.44
C LEU A 48 -10.81 -11.80 -6.48
N ALA A 49 -10.76 -11.42 -7.75
CA ALA A 49 -10.28 -12.27 -8.83
C ALA A 49 -8.80 -12.65 -8.67
N GLN A 50 -7.95 -11.71 -8.28
CA GLN A 50 -6.54 -11.95 -8.00
C GLN A 50 -6.38 -12.92 -6.83
N ASN A 51 -7.05 -12.69 -5.70
CA ASN A 51 -7.01 -13.58 -4.54
C ASN A 51 -7.52 -14.98 -4.87
N ALA A 52 -8.60 -15.10 -5.65
CA ALA A 52 -9.10 -16.38 -6.11
C ALA A 52 -8.00 -17.14 -6.87
N ARG A 53 -7.32 -16.47 -7.80
CA ARG A 53 -6.25 -17.06 -8.62
C ARG A 53 -4.98 -17.39 -7.82
N THR A 54 -4.57 -16.57 -6.86
CA THR A 54 -3.28 -16.72 -6.15
C THR A 54 -3.38 -17.50 -4.85
N SER A 55 -4.52 -17.44 -4.16
CA SER A 55 -4.67 -17.97 -2.79
C SER A 55 -5.95 -18.80 -2.61
N GLY A 56 -6.96 -18.61 -3.46
CA GLY A 56 -8.24 -19.33 -3.42
C GLY A 56 -8.33 -20.54 -4.36
N GLY A 57 -7.24 -20.95 -5.02
CA GLY A 57 -7.22 -22.11 -5.92
C GLY A 57 -8.16 -21.99 -7.12
N GLY A 58 -8.47 -20.76 -7.55
CA GLY A 58 -9.43 -20.46 -8.60
C GLY A 58 -10.89 -20.31 -8.13
N ASN A 59 -11.19 -20.55 -6.86
CA ASN A 59 -12.56 -20.46 -6.32
C ASN A 59 -12.84 -19.08 -5.72
N ILE A 60 -13.58 -18.25 -6.45
CA ILE A 60 -13.95 -16.89 -6.00
C ILE A 60 -14.86 -16.89 -4.78
N SER A 61 -15.73 -17.89 -4.63
CA SER A 61 -16.70 -17.98 -3.52
C SER A 61 -16.02 -18.19 -2.17
N MET A 62 -14.77 -18.67 -2.17
CA MET A 62 -13.97 -18.86 -0.96
C MET A 62 -13.24 -17.58 -0.53
N VAL A 63 -13.22 -16.54 -1.37
CA VAL A 63 -12.54 -15.28 -1.04
C VAL A 63 -13.49 -14.40 -0.22
N PRO A 64 -13.10 -13.97 1.00
CA PRO A 64 -13.91 -13.04 1.78
C PRO A 64 -14.14 -11.72 1.03
N GLN A 65 -15.36 -11.19 1.06
CA GLN A 65 -15.70 -9.94 0.37
C GLN A 65 -15.13 -8.68 1.05
N ARG A 66 -14.66 -8.81 2.29
CA ARG A 66 -14.10 -7.71 3.09
C ARG A 66 -12.78 -8.13 3.70
N ALA A 67 -11.91 -7.16 3.91
CA ALA A 67 -10.65 -7.36 4.61
C ALA A 67 -10.28 -6.15 5.45
N VAL A 68 -9.41 -6.36 6.44
CA VAL A 68 -8.73 -5.26 7.14
C VAL A 68 -7.49 -4.90 6.32
N THR A 69 -7.27 -3.61 6.10
CA THR A 69 -6.06 -3.10 5.44
C THR A 69 -5.34 -2.10 6.31
N VAL A 70 -4.02 -2.12 6.27
CA VAL A 70 -3.17 -1.01 6.72
C VAL A 70 -3.32 0.15 5.74
N GLY A 71 -3.57 1.37 6.23
CA GLY A 71 -3.81 2.54 5.39
C GLY A 71 -2.54 3.30 5.00
N PRO A 72 -2.63 4.25 4.06
CA PRO A 72 -1.63 5.27 3.79
C PRO A 72 -1.04 5.96 5.02
N VAL A 73 -1.85 6.22 6.05
CA VAL A 73 -1.38 6.87 7.29
C VAL A 73 -0.28 6.04 7.94
N GLU A 74 -0.55 4.76 8.25
CA GLU A 74 0.41 3.89 8.94
C GLU A 74 1.51 3.41 8.01
N THR A 75 1.20 3.17 6.74
CA THR A 75 2.21 2.79 5.75
C THR A 75 3.24 3.90 5.50
N GLY A 76 2.83 5.17 5.64
CA GLY A 76 3.71 6.34 5.56
C GLY A 76 4.66 6.50 6.75
N GLU A 77 4.41 5.82 7.87
CA GLU A 77 5.28 5.87 9.06
C GLU A 77 6.57 5.02 8.88
N ALA A 78 6.56 4.13 7.89
CA ALA A 78 7.71 3.28 7.61
C ALA A 78 8.92 4.09 7.10
N GLU A 79 10.07 3.91 7.75
CA GLU A 79 11.33 4.58 7.33
C GLU A 79 11.77 4.13 5.93
N LYS A 80 11.54 2.86 5.61
CA LYS A 80 11.93 2.23 4.34
C LYS A 80 10.78 1.40 3.79
N GLY A 81 10.60 1.46 2.49
CA GLY A 81 9.67 0.62 1.72
C GLY A 81 10.43 -0.32 0.80
N GLN A 82 10.02 -1.58 0.73
CA GLN A 82 10.51 -2.55 -0.25
C GLN A 82 9.30 -3.24 -0.90
N ILE A 83 9.25 -3.23 -2.23
CA ILE A 83 8.25 -3.98 -3.01
C ILE A 83 8.93 -5.13 -3.73
N TRP A 84 8.38 -6.33 -3.58
CA TRP A 84 8.80 -7.52 -4.29
C TRP A 84 7.89 -7.76 -5.50
N HIS A 85 8.51 -7.96 -6.66
CA HIS A 85 7.83 -8.36 -7.89
C HIS A 85 8.22 -9.80 -8.22
N ALA A 86 7.25 -10.72 -8.20
CA ALA A 86 7.48 -12.14 -8.55
C ALA A 86 7.70 -12.37 -10.05
N GLY A 87 7.45 -11.36 -10.89
CA GLY A 87 7.66 -11.41 -12.35
C GLY A 87 6.56 -12.14 -13.15
N THR A 88 5.61 -12.80 -12.50
CA THR A 88 4.57 -13.62 -13.16
C THR A 88 3.21 -12.94 -13.30
N HIS A 89 2.94 -11.92 -12.48
CA HIS A 89 1.66 -11.20 -12.42
C HIS A 89 1.79 -9.73 -12.83
N ASP A 90 2.97 -9.33 -13.30
CA ASP A 90 3.27 -7.94 -13.64
C ASP A 90 3.98 -7.86 -15.00
N ASN A 91 3.70 -6.82 -15.77
CA ASN A 91 4.31 -6.59 -17.08
C ASN A 91 5.48 -5.58 -16.97
N PRO A 92 6.34 -5.47 -18.00
CA PRO A 92 7.47 -4.54 -17.96
C PRO A 92 7.09 -3.08 -17.71
N LEU A 93 5.92 -2.64 -18.19
CA LEU A 93 5.43 -1.29 -17.93
C LEU A 93 5.11 -1.10 -16.43
N GLY A 94 4.40 -2.05 -15.84
CA GLY A 94 4.00 -2.00 -14.43
C GLY A 94 5.20 -1.99 -13.49
N GLN A 95 6.21 -2.81 -13.74
CA GLN A 95 7.45 -2.83 -12.95
C GLN A 95 8.21 -1.49 -13.05
N ARG A 96 8.30 -0.92 -14.25
CA ARG A 96 8.95 0.40 -14.47
C ARG A 96 8.17 1.53 -13.81
N LEU A 97 6.84 1.48 -13.85
CA LEU A 97 5.99 2.45 -13.17
C LEU A 97 6.23 2.42 -11.65
N THR A 98 6.34 1.23 -11.06
CA THR A 98 6.65 1.09 -9.62
C THR A 98 8.03 1.65 -9.29
N ALA A 99 9.04 1.32 -10.08
CA ALA A 99 10.37 1.90 -9.92
C ALA A 99 10.35 3.43 -10.00
N LEU A 100 9.57 4.00 -10.92
CA LEU A 100 9.37 5.44 -11.05
C LEU A 100 8.65 6.04 -9.84
N MET A 101 7.58 5.42 -9.35
CA MET A 101 6.85 5.89 -8.16
C MET A 101 7.73 5.92 -6.91
N PHE A 102 8.65 4.96 -6.75
CA PHE A 102 9.60 4.95 -5.64
C PHE A 102 10.77 5.92 -5.81
N SER A 103 11.23 6.15 -7.05
CA SER A 103 12.33 7.10 -7.32
C SER A 103 11.86 8.55 -7.16
N GLN A 104 10.62 8.83 -7.55
CA GLN A 104 9.93 10.09 -7.31
C GLN A 104 9.48 10.16 -5.85
N ARG A 105 10.43 10.40 -4.96
CA ARG A 105 10.16 10.69 -3.54
C ARG A 105 9.11 11.81 -3.45
N GLY A 106 7.89 11.49 -3.01
CA GLY A 106 6.91 12.50 -2.62
C GLY A 106 7.47 13.43 -1.53
N PRO A 107 6.82 14.56 -1.22
CA PRO A 107 7.30 15.49 -0.19
C PRO A 107 7.41 14.73 1.13
N ARG A 108 8.65 14.47 1.55
CA ARG A 108 8.95 13.85 2.83
C ARG A 108 8.51 14.85 3.90
N ARG A 109 7.70 14.40 4.87
CA ARG A 109 7.57 15.12 6.14
C ARG A 109 8.91 14.98 6.86
N LEU A 110 9.83 15.90 6.58
CA LEU A 110 11.07 16.06 7.33
C LEU A 110 10.70 16.66 8.69
N SER A 111 10.24 15.80 9.59
CA SER A 111 10.23 16.10 11.01
C SER A 111 10.46 14.81 11.77
N ARG A 112 11.72 14.37 11.85
CA ARG A 112 12.16 13.59 12.99
C ARG A 112 13.06 14.48 13.84
N PRO A 113 12.82 14.62 15.15
CA PRO A 113 13.83 15.12 16.06
C PRO A 113 14.99 14.14 16.10
N ASP A 114 16.20 14.66 16.26
CA ASP A 114 17.45 13.92 16.27
C ASP A 114 17.39 12.65 17.12
N VAL A 115 17.57 11.50 16.45
CA VAL A 115 17.74 10.19 17.10
C VAL A 115 19.08 10.12 17.87
N ALA A 116 19.95 11.14 17.73
CA ALA A 116 21.18 11.28 18.49
C ALA A 116 20.98 11.48 20.00
N ALA A 117 19.79 11.88 20.47
CA ALA A 117 19.53 12.16 21.89
C ALA A 117 19.22 10.92 22.77
N ARG A 118 19.17 9.70 22.21
CA ARG A 118 18.89 8.47 22.98
C ARG A 118 20.12 7.64 23.34
N ARG A 119 21.29 8.27 23.51
CA ARG A 119 22.41 7.63 24.22
C ARG A 119 22.31 8.00 25.70
N SER A 120 21.63 7.15 26.48
CA SER A 120 21.75 7.18 27.94
C SER A 120 23.20 6.85 28.32
N PRO A 121 23.86 7.59 29.22
CA PRO A 121 25.15 7.18 29.77
C PRO A 121 24.88 6.03 30.73
N GLN A 122 25.07 4.78 30.26
CA GLN A 122 25.24 3.69 31.19
C GLN A 122 26.53 3.96 31.97
N ARG A 123 26.32 4.20 33.26
CA ARG A 123 27.31 4.49 34.29
C ARG A 123 28.35 3.38 34.32
N ALA A 124 29.62 3.78 34.28
CA ALA A 124 30.69 2.98 34.84
C ALA A 124 30.52 2.96 36.37
N VAL A 125 30.28 1.78 36.92
CA VAL A 125 30.70 1.35 38.27
C VAL A 125 31.09 -0.11 38.15
#